data_AF-A0A9R0ZWX2-F1
#
_entry.id   AF-A0A9R0ZWX2-F1
#
_cell.length_a   1.000
_cell.length_b   1.000
_cell.length_c   1.000
_cell.angle_alpha   90.00
_cell.angle_beta   90.00
_cell.angle_gamma   90.00
#
_symmetry.space_group_name_H-M   'P 1'
#
loop_
_entity.id
_entity.type
_entity.pdbx_description
1 polymer ?
#
loop_
_entity_poly.entity_id
_entity_poly.type
_entity_poly.pdbx_seq_one_letter_code
_entity_poly.pdbx_strand_id
1 'polypeptide(L)'
;MRGENLLVGANFASTGVDILNDTGVQFVNIIRIAQQLQNFQDYQQRLAAYVGEDATSERMSQSLLLITLGGNDFVNNYCLVPFSARSQQFEIHSYIPFIISEYKKVLAGDMDEGKEASSAELNNSGRYWIGLCRNYGT
;
A
#
# COMPACT_ATOMS: atom_id res chain seq x y z
N MET A 1 -4.83 -16.88 -1.84
CA MET A 1 -5.49 -17.37 -0.60
C MET A 1 -6.90 -17.82 -0.94
N ARG A 2 -7.44 -18.86 -0.27
CA ARG A 2 -8.79 -19.43 -0.44
C ARG A 2 -9.23 -20.11 0.87
N GLY A 3 -10.55 -20.19 1.11
CA GLY A 3 -11.13 -20.88 2.27
C GLY A 3 -10.69 -20.27 3.61
N GLU A 4 -10.57 -21.09 4.65
CA GLU A 4 -10.18 -20.67 6.02
C GLU A 4 -8.87 -19.86 6.07
N ASN A 5 -7.95 -20.05 5.11
CA ASN A 5 -6.73 -19.23 5.01
C ASN A 5 -7.01 -17.73 4.79
N LEU A 6 -8.22 -17.35 4.37
CA LEU A 6 -8.65 -15.95 4.30
C LEU A 6 -8.95 -15.34 5.68
N LEU A 7 -9.00 -16.14 6.75
CA LEU A 7 -9.35 -15.69 8.10
C LEU A 7 -8.12 -15.39 8.97
N VAL A 8 -6.96 -15.95 8.65
CA VAL A 8 -5.76 -15.93 9.51
C VAL A 8 -4.97 -14.62 9.39
N GLY A 9 -5.18 -13.86 8.31
CA GLY A 9 -4.45 -12.65 7.96
C GLY A 9 -3.76 -12.77 6.61
N ALA A 10 -3.35 -11.65 6.04
CA ALA A 10 -2.74 -11.59 4.71
C ALA A 10 -1.61 -10.55 4.68
N ASN A 11 -0.56 -10.82 3.90
CA ASN A 11 0.54 -9.91 3.65
C ASN A 11 0.69 -9.70 2.14
N PHE A 12 0.74 -8.44 1.72
CA PHE A 12 0.88 -8.01 0.33
C PHE A 12 2.17 -7.23 0.06
N ALA A 13 2.97 -6.97 1.11
CA ALA A 13 4.20 -6.19 1.01
C ALA A 13 5.25 -6.88 0.13
N SER A 14 5.97 -6.09 -0.65
CA SER A 14 7.12 -6.53 -1.43
C SER A 14 8.39 -5.78 -1.01
N THR A 15 9.54 -6.45 -1.11
CA THR A 15 10.84 -5.84 -0.79
C THR A 15 11.24 -4.85 -1.90
N GLY A 16 11.81 -3.71 -1.50
CA GLY A 16 12.34 -2.70 -2.43
C GLY A 16 11.30 -1.76 -3.04
N VAL A 17 10.02 -1.85 -2.64
CA VAL A 17 8.98 -0.94 -3.13
C VAL A 17 9.21 0.49 -2.63
N ASP A 18 9.11 1.43 -3.55
CA ASP A 18 9.11 2.89 -3.32
C ASP A 18 7.66 3.42 -3.29
N ILE A 19 7.45 4.62 -2.75
CA ILE A 19 6.19 5.37 -2.91
C ILE A 19 6.03 5.80 -4.37
N LEU A 20 7.13 6.25 -4.97
CA LEU A 20 7.14 6.77 -6.34
C LEU A 20 7.23 5.63 -7.38
N ASN A 21 6.32 5.66 -8.36
CA ASN A 21 6.31 4.68 -9.47
C ASN A 21 7.46 4.88 -10.48
N ASP A 22 8.21 5.98 -10.41
CA ASP A 22 9.31 6.35 -11.30
C ASP A 22 10.71 6.12 -10.69
N THR A 23 10.79 5.76 -9.40
CA THR A 23 12.00 5.20 -8.79
C THR A 23 11.96 3.67 -8.83
N GLY A 24 13.03 3.00 -8.38
CA GLY A 24 13.05 1.52 -8.34
C GLY A 24 13.23 0.80 -9.68
N VAL A 25 13.53 1.49 -10.80
CA VAL A 25 13.83 0.87 -12.12
C VAL A 25 14.95 -0.20 -12.07
N GLN A 26 15.80 -0.12 -11.04
CA GLN A 26 16.84 -1.11 -10.72
C GLN A 26 16.28 -2.51 -10.39
N PHE A 27 14.99 -2.63 -10.07
CA PHE A 27 14.34 -3.87 -9.66
C PHE A 27 13.19 -4.24 -10.62
N VAL A 28 13.52 -5.03 -11.64
CA VAL A 28 12.64 -5.35 -12.77
C VAL A 28 11.33 -6.08 -12.38
N ASN A 29 11.28 -6.71 -11.20
CA ASN A 29 10.20 -7.64 -10.83
C ASN A 29 9.56 -7.32 -9.45
N ILE A 30 9.43 -6.03 -9.10
CA ILE A 30 8.75 -5.59 -7.86
C ILE A 30 7.24 -5.47 -8.05
N ILE A 31 6.48 -6.02 -7.10
CA ILE A 31 5.05 -5.75 -6.95
C ILE A 31 4.89 -4.32 -6.41
N ARG A 32 4.58 -3.37 -7.30
CA ARG A 32 4.39 -1.95 -6.98
C ARG A 32 3.23 -1.73 -6.01
N ILE A 33 3.25 -0.61 -5.29
CA ILE A 33 2.28 -0.30 -4.23
C ILE A 33 0.82 -0.35 -4.73
N ALA A 34 0.52 0.15 -5.93
CA ALA A 34 -0.82 0.05 -6.53
C ALA A 34 -1.27 -1.41 -6.72
N GLN A 35 -0.38 -2.29 -7.20
CA GLN A 35 -0.66 -3.73 -7.32
C GLN A 35 -0.84 -4.40 -5.94
N GLN A 36 -0.17 -3.92 -4.88
CA GLN A 36 -0.39 -4.40 -3.51
C GLN A 36 -1.78 -3.99 -2.98
N LEU A 37 -2.21 -2.75 -3.24
CA LEU A 37 -3.56 -2.27 -2.93
C LEU A 37 -4.63 -3.07 -3.70
N GLN A 38 -4.41 -3.33 -4.99
CA GLN A 38 -5.31 -4.20 -5.77
C GLN A 38 -5.36 -5.62 -5.20
N ASN A 39 -4.22 -6.21 -4.82
CA ASN A 39 -4.20 -7.53 -4.19
C ASN A 39 -4.96 -7.58 -2.85
N PHE A 40 -4.99 -6.46 -2.10
CA PHE A 40 -5.80 -6.32 -0.89
C PHE A 40 -7.30 -6.22 -1.20
N GLN A 41 -7.71 -5.43 -2.21
CA GLN A 41 -9.10 -5.37 -2.69
C GLN A 41 -9.59 -6.75 -3.17
N ASP A 42 -8.78 -7.46 -3.96
CA ASP A 42 -9.03 -8.85 -4.40
C ASP A 42 -9.21 -9.80 -3.21
N TYR A 43 -8.44 -9.61 -2.13
CA TYR A 43 -8.58 -10.39 -0.90
C TYR A 43 -9.89 -10.07 -0.17
N GLN A 44 -10.29 -8.79 -0.09
CA GLN A 44 -11.57 -8.39 0.52
C GLN A 44 -12.75 -9.02 -0.24
N GLN A 45 -12.76 -8.96 -1.58
CA GLN A 45 -13.78 -9.61 -2.42
C GLN A 45 -13.83 -11.13 -2.21
N ARG A 46 -12.67 -11.80 -2.13
CA ARG A 46 -12.60 -13.26 -1.88
C ARG A 46 -13.05 -13.64 -0.48
N LEU A 47 -12.85 -12.77 0.51
CA LEU A 47 -13.35 -12.96 1.86
C LEU A 47 -14.88 -12.76 1.92
N ALA A 48 -15.40 -11.71 1.29
CA ALA A 48 -16.84 -11.46 1.14
C ALA A 48 -17.56 -12.64 0.47
N ALA A 49 -16.99 -13.19 -0.61
CA ALA A 49 -17.49 -14.39 -1.26
C ALA A 49 -17.41 -15.67 -0.41
N TYR A 50 -16.65 -15.67 0.71
CA TYR A 50 -16.48 -16.83 1.58
C TYR A 50 -17.28 -16.74 2.89
N VAL A 51 -17.39 -15.56 3.52
CA VAL A 51 -18.11 -15.36 4.80
C VAL A 51 -19.31 -14.42 4.73
N GLY A 52 -19.56 -13.79 3.58
CA GLY A 52 -20.58 -12.76 3.39
C GLY A 52 -20.07 -11.34 3.64
N GLU A 53 -20.78 -10.35 3.09
CA GLU A 53 -20.43 -8.92 3.16
C GLU A 53 -20.44 -8.40 4.61
N ASP A 54 -21.50 -8.65 5.37
CA ASP A 54 -21.65 -8.16 6.75
C ASP A 54 -20.51 -8.66 7.67
N ALA A 55 -20.23 -9.96 7.62
CA ALA A 55 -19.15 -10.58 8.39
C ALA A 55 -17.76 -10.13 7.92
N THR A 56 -17.61 -9.79 6.63
CA THR A 56 -16.38 -9.20 6.09
C THR A 56 -16.19 -7.78 6.59
N SER A 57 -17.24 -6.96 6.57
CA SER A 57 -17.25 -5.59 7.09
C SER A 57 -16.94 -5.56 8.60
N GLU A 58 -17.59 -6.41 9.39
CA GLU A 58 -17.30 -6.57 10.82
C GLU A 58 -15.83 -6.95 11.04
N ARG A 59 -15.33 -7.97 10.33
CA ARG A 59 -13.93 -8.42 10.43
C ARG A 59 -12.93 -7.35 9.99
N MET A 60 -13.25 -6.56 8.97
CA MET A 60 -12.44 -5.42 8.53
C MET A 60 -12.48 -4.24 9.51
N SER A 61 -13.51 -4.13 10.35
CA SER A 61 -13.56 -3.14 11.44
C SER A 61 -12.72 -3.54 12.67
N GLN A 62 -12.60 -4.85 12.97
CA GLN A 62 -11.91 -5.40 14.15
C GLN A 62 -10.40 -5.62 13.92
N SER A 63 -9.78 -4.70 13.19
CA SER A 63 -8.64 -4.98 12.33
C SER A 63 -7.46 -4.03 12.64
N LEU A 64 -6.23 -4.39 12.26
CA LEU A 64 -5.01 -3.56 12.33
C LEU A 64 -4.16 -3.57 11.03
N LEU A 65 -4.22 -2.55 10.18
CA LEU A 65 -3.37 -2.44 8.96
C LEU A 65 -1.98 -1.92 9.33
N LEU A 66 -0.97 -2.52 8.73
CA LEU A 66 0.39 -2.02 8.75
C LEU A 66 0.85 -1.76 7.31
N ILE A 67 1.03 -0.49 6.97
CA ILE A 67 1.73 -0.05 5.75
C ILE A 67 3.11 0.44 6.18
N THR A 68 4.16 -0.13 5.58
CA THR A 68 5.55 0.32 5.74
C THR A 68 6.14 0.58 4.37
N LEU A 69 6.31 1.85 4.03
CA LEU A 69 6.64 2.35 2.69
C LEU A 69 7.42 3.67 2.85
N GLY A 70 8.25 4.04 1.88
CA GLY A 70 9.00 5.32 1.88
C GLY A 70 10.46 5.26 2.28
N GLY A 71 10.92 4.19 2.94
CA GLY A 71 12.34 4.07 3.32
C GLY A 71 13.28 4.01 2.12
N ASN A 72 12.87 3.29 1.07
CA ASN A 72 13.65 3.11 -0.14
C ASN A 72 13.76 4.41 -0.96
N ASP A 73 12.69 5.24 -0.98
CA ASP A 73 12.67 6.56 -1.62
C ASP A 73 13.78 7.48 -1.10
N PHE A 74 14.11 7.42 0.20
CA PHE A 74 15.26 8.17 0.75
C PHE A 74 16.58 7.44 0.59
N VAL A 75 16.63 6.14 0.91
CA VAL A 75 17.88 5.35 0.92
C VAL A 75 18.53 5.33 -0.47
N ASN A 76 17.74 5.08 -1.53
CA ASN A 76 18.22 4.97 -2.90
C ASN A 76 18.63 6.33 -3.50
N ASN A 77 18.01 7.42 -3.06
CA ASN A 77 18.15 8.74 -3.70
C ASN A 77 19.03 9.73 -2.92
N TYR A 78 19.12 9.63 -1.59
CA TYR A 78 19.79 10.62 -0.73
C TYR A 78 20.80 10.02 0.26
N CYS A 79 20.85 8.70 0.44
CA CYS A 79 21.79 8.06 1.38
C CYS A 79 22.88 7.22 0.72
N LEU A 80 22.54 6.33 -0.22
CA LEU A 80 23.50 5.39 -0.82
C LEU A 80 24.17 5.90 -2.09
N VAL A 81 23.49 6.75 -2.87
CA VAL A 81 23.94 7.19 -4.20
C VAL A 81 24.22 8.70 -4.17
N PRO A 82 25.50 9.12 -4.10
CA PRO A 82 25.87 10.52 -4.27
C PRO A 82 25.40 11.04 -5.64
N PHE A 83 24.81 12.23 -5.66
CA PHE A 83 24.32 12.86 -6.89
C PHE A 83 23.33 11.99 -7.70
N SER A 84 22.46 11.22 -7.03
CA SER A 84 21.35 10.54 -7.70
C SER A 84 20.52 11.51 -8.56
N ALA A 85 19.87 11.01 -9.61
CA ALA A 85 19.01 11.83 -10.46
C ALA A 85 17.94 12.61 -9.66
N ARG A 86 17.41 12.01 -8.58
CA ARG A 86 16.42 12.67 -7.71
C ARG A 86 17.04 13.77 -6.85
N SER A 87 18.23 13.56 -6.29
CA SER A 87 18.96 14.58 -5.53
C SER A 87 19.39 15.78 -6.38
N GLN A 88 19.54 15.60 -7.70
CA GLN A 88 19.77 16.69 -8.66
C GLN A 88 18.47 17.41 -9.08
N GLN A 89 17.30 16.75 -8.97
CA GLN A 89 15.99 17.34 -9.27
C GLN A 89 15.40 18.09 -8.08
N PHE A 90 15.59 17.58 -6.86
CA PHE A 90 14.99 18.11 -5.63
C PHE A 90 16.01 18.21 -4.50
N GLU A 91 16.11 19.40 -3.92
CA GLU A 91 16.66 19.58 -2.58
C GLU A 91 15.86 18.75 -1.57
N ILE A 92 16.54 18.16 -0.58
CA ILE A 92 15.91 17.21 0.36
C ILE A 92 14.74 17.84 1.14
N HIS A 93 14.82 19.14 1.44
CA HIS A 93 13.74 19.91 2.09
C HIS A 93 12.47 20.04 1.22
N SER A 94 12.61 20.01 -0.10
CA SER A 94 11.48 20.00 -1.05
C SER A 94 11.00 18.59 -1.39
N TYR A 95 11.89 17.59 -1.30
CA TYR A 95 11.55 16.19 -1.54
C TYR A 95 10.66 15.59 -0.45
N ILE A 96 10.91 15.90 0.83
CA ILE A 96 10.11 15.42 1.97
C ILE A 96 8.59 15.74 1.82
N PRO A 97 8.15 16.99 1.60
CA PRO A 97 6.73 17.30 1.46
C PRO A 97 6.10 16.68 0.20
N PHE A 98 6.86 16.50 -0.88
CA PHE A 98 6.43 15.77 -2.08
C PHE A 98 6.20 14.28 -1.78
N ILE A 99 7.16 13.62 -1.11
CA ILE A 99 7.00 12.23 -0.66
C ILE A 99 5.79 12.07 0.27
N ILE A 100 5.51 13.05 1.14
CA ILE A 100 4.31 13.05 1.99
C ILE A 100 3.03 13.23 1.16
N SER A 101 3.02 14.01 0.06
CA SER A 101 1.83 14.11 -0.81
C SER A 101 1.56 12.81 -1.56
N GLU A 102 2.58 12.13 -2.06
CA GLU A 102 2.41 10.85 -2.76
C GLU A 102 2.03 9.72 -1.79
N TYR A 103 2.57 9.70 -0.55
CA TYR A 103 2.12 8.76 0.48
C TYR A 103 0.64 8.95 0.83
N LYS A 104 0.14 10.19 0.84
CA LYS A 104 -1.30 10.45 1.08
C LYS A 104 -2.19 9.89 -0.04
N LYS A 105 -1.73 9.92 -1.30
CA LYS A 105 -2.44 9.28 -2.41
C LYS A 105 -2.53 7.76 -2.23
N VAL A 106 -1.43 7.12 -1.83
CA VAL A 106 -1.42 5.69 -1.46
C VAL A 106 -2.46 5.37 -0.38
N LEU A 107 -2.52 6.18 0.69
CA LEU A 107 -3.51 6.01 1.76
C LEU A 107 -4.96 6.26 1.33
N ALA A 108 -5.17 7.15 0.34
CA ALA A 108 -6.49 7.43 -0.22
C ALA A 108 -6.94 6.39 -1.26
N GLY A 109 -6.03 5.53 -1.74
CA GLY A 109 -6.28 4.65 -2.89
C GLY A 109 -6.16 5.34 -4.25
N ASP A 110 -5.90 6.66 -4.26
CA ASP A 110 -5.86 7.53 -5.44
C ASP A 110 -4.52 7.40 -6.19
N MET A 111 -4.22 6.21 -6.70
CA MET A 111 -2.98 5.95 -7.45
C MET A 111 -3.20 6.12 -8.96
N ASP A 112 -2.51 7.11 -9.56
CA ASP A 112 -2.37 7.22 -11.02
C ASP A 112 -1.54 6.04 -11.56
N GLU A 113 -2.22 4.94 -11.86
CA GLU A 113 -1.78 4.03 -12.92
C GLU A 113 -2.52 4.38 -14.22
N GLY A 114 -1.92 4.07 -15.37
CA GLY A 114 -2.52 4.30 -16.71
C GLY A 114 -3.72 3.38 -17.03
N LYS A 115 -4.50 3.01 -16.02
CA LYS A 115 -5.76 2.28 -16.08
C LYS A 115 -6.66 2.86 -14.99
N GLU A 116 -7.90 3.16 -15.35
CA GLU A 116 -8.94 3.53 -14.38
C GLU A 116 -9.08 2.41 -13.33
N ALA A 117 -8.56 2.66 -12.12
CA ALA A 117 -9.05 1.98 -10.95
C ALA A 117 -10.50 2.44 -10.79
N SER A 118 -11.45 1.54 -11.10
CA SER A 118 -12.88 1.80 -10.94
C SER A 118 -13.12 2.37 -9.54
N SER A 119 -13.71 3.56 -9.48
CA SER A 119 -13.97 4.29 -8.23
C SER A 119 -15.00 3.55 -7.37
N ALA A 120 -14.57 2.50 -6.68
CA ALA A 120 -15.26 1.98 -5.51
C ALA A 120 -15.20 3.09 -4.43
N GLU A 121 -16.38 3.52 -3.98
CA GLU A 121 -16.55 4.75 -3.20
C GLU A 121 -15.78 4.73 -1.86
N LEU A 122 -14.55 5.25 -1.86
CA LEU A 122 -13.75 5.48 -0.65
C LEU A 122 -14.20 6.73 0.15
N ASN A 123 -15.45 7.16 -0.01
CA ASN A 123 -15.93 8.41 0.58
C ASN A 123 -17.39 8.38 1.05
N ASN A 124 -17.64 7.83 2.24
CA ASN A 124 -18.56 8.45 3.21
C ASN A 124 -18.38 7.90 4.64
N SER A 125 -17.55 8.54 5.47
CA SER A 125 -17.65 8.49 6.96
C SER A 125 -16.50 9.18 7.71
N GLY A 126 -15.41 9.59 7.05
CA GLY A 126 -14.26 10.23 7.73
C GLY A 126 -13.52 9.31 8.70
N ARG A 127 -13.58 7.99 8.48
CA ARG A 127 -12.87 6.97 9.25
C ARG A 127 -11.68 6.48 8.43
N TYR A 128 -10.47 6.74 8.91
CA TYR A 128 -9.26 6.14 8.36
C TYR A 128 -9.29 4.64 8.67
N TRP A 129 -9.46 3.81 7.65
CA TRP A 129 -9.62 2.37 7.81
C TRP A 129 -8.27 1.66 7.96
N ILE A 130 -8.17 0.80 8.98
CA ILE A 130 -6.93 0.16 9.43
C ILE A 130 -7.24 -1.34 9.71
N GLY A 131 -6.88 -2.28 8.82
CA GLY A 131 -6.91 -3.78 8.97
C GLY A 131 -5.84 -4.63 8.23
N LEU A 132 -5.23 -5.77 8.67
CA LEU A 132 -5.41 -6.70 9.83
C LEU A 132 -4.09 -7.36 10.34
N CYS A 133 -3.74 -7.27 11.65
CA CYS A 133 -2.74 -8.14 12.33
C CYS A 133 -3.19 -8.54 13.75
N ARG A 134 -3.26 -9.85 14.05
CA ARG A 134 -3.42 -10.36 15.42
C ARG A 134 -2.85 -11.77 15.57
N ASN A 135 -1.73 -11.91 16.28
CA ASN A 135 -1.25 -13.20 16.77
C ASN A 135 -2.23 -13.74 17.83
N TYR A 136 -2.48 -15.05 17.81
CA TYR A 136 -3.11 -15.79 18.89
C TYR A 136 -2.36 -17.11 19.12
N GLY A 137 -1.87 -17.30 20.34
CA GLY A 137 -1.12 -18.48 20.79
C GLY A 137 0.39 -18.35 20.58
N THR A 138 1.23 -18.70 21.55
CA THR A 138 0.92 -19.28 22.88
C THR A 138 0.53 -18.23 23.92
#